data_AF-A0AA41ASF2-F1
#
_entry.id   AF-A0AA41ASF2-F1
#
_cell.length_a   1.000
_cell.length_b   1.000
_cell.length_c   1.000
_cell.angle_alpha   90.00
_cell.angle_beta   90.00
_cell.angle_gamma   90.00
#
_symmetry.space_group_name_H-M   'P 1'
#
loop_
_entity.id
_entity.type
_entity.pdbx_description
1 polymer ?
#
loop_
_entity_poly.entity_id
_entity_poly.type
_entity_poly.pdbx_seq_one_letter_code
_entity_poly.pdbx_strand_id
1 'polypeptide(L)'
;MSTNFTPPPMPSYGPSPVPPPPPPRKNRTLLVAVAAAVVAAVVSAAVTAGVTGDDEAGPAPTVTVTETASVGGGDTPAAEEESAEEAPAASEDTDDGVHALDETVTYESDVEVSLSGFERTVSSEYAMPEKTPYARFTVKVRNSGTKTLDTTLLTVNCSYGKDGRSSESVFDSDTGLDGTPQTKLLAGRSINVPWGCELPKGEKLIQIEVAPDFDSETAIFTGPVT
;
A
#
# COMPACT_ATOMS: atom_id res chain seq x y z
N MET A 1 27.95 -46.27 -43.01
CA MET A 1 27.49 -45.27 -43.99
C MET A 1 26.88 -44.12 -43.20
N SER A 2 27.64 -43.04 -43.02
CA SER A 2 27.19 -41.85 -42.26
C SER A 2 26.79 -40.79 -43.27
N THR A 3 25.50 -40.47 -43.34
CA THR A 3 24.98 -39.41 -44.21
C THR A 3 25.23 -38.06 -43.55
N ASN A 4 26.19 -37.30 -44.08
CA ASN A 4 26.38 -35.89 -43.76
C ASN A 4 25.18 -35.10 -44.28
N PHE A 5 24.39 -34.53 -43.37
CA PHE A 5 23.31 -33.61 -43.69
C PHE A 5 23.86 -32.19 -43.60
N THR A 6 24.16 -31.58 -44.75
CA THR A 6 24.56 -30.17 -44.80
C THR A 6 23.29 -29.32 -44.87
N PRO A 7 23.00 -28.45 -43.88
CA PRO A 7 21.84 -27.58 -43.95
C PRO A 7 21.99 -26.55 -45.09
N PRO A 8 20.87 -26.10 -45.71
CA PRO A 8 20.92 -25.09 -46.76
C PRO A 8 21.39 -23.73 -46.21
N PRO A 9 22.02 -22.88 -47.05
CA PRO A 9 22.42 -21.54 -46.65
C PRO A 9 21.19 -20.69 -46.31
N MET A 10 21.20 -20.10 -45.12
CA MET A 10 20.18 -19.13 -44.70
C MET A 10 20.25 -17.87 -45.58
N PRO A 11 19.10 -17.24 -45.91
CA PRO A 11 19.10 -15.94 -46.58
C PRO A 11 19.80 -14.90 -45.70
N SER A 12 20.71 -14.11 -46.29
CA SER A 12 21.29 -12.97 -45.59
C SER A 12 20.22 -11.92 -45.34
N TYR A 13 19.88 -11.67 -44.08
CA TYR A 13 19.13 -10.48 -43.71
C TYR A 13 20.02 -9.26 -43.97
N GLY A 14 19.71 -8.53 -45.04
CA GLY A 14 20.31 -7.22 -45.28
C GLY A 14 19.99 -6.25 -44.14
N PRO A 15 20.77 -5.16 -43.97
CA PRO A 15 20.53 -4.20 -42.92
C PRO A 15 19.12 -3.62 -43.05
N SER A 16 18.35 -3.64 -41.97
CA SER A 16 17.04 -3.01 -41.91
C SER A 16 17.17 -1.52 -42.26
N PRO A 17 16.28 -0.95 -43.09
CA PRO A 17 16.32 0.47 -43.39
C PRO A 17 16.12 1.27 -42.09
N VAL A 18 17.06 2.18 -41.81
CA VAL A 18 16.97 3.10 -40.68
C VAL A 18 15.76 4.00 -40.90
N PRO A 19 14.84 4.14 -39.92
CA PRO A 19 13.72 5.05 -40.06
C PRO A 19 14.21 6.50 -40.27
N PRO A 20 13.52 7.31 -41.08
CA PRO A 20 13.91 8.70 -41.30
C PRO A 20 13.91 9.47 -39.98
N PRO A 21 14.84 10.44 -39.80
CA PRO A 21 14.89 11.25 -38.59
C PRO A 21 13.58 12.04 -38.42
N PRO A 22 13.08 12.18 -37.18
CA PRO A 22 11.87 12.95 -36.92
C PRO A 22 12.07 14.42 -37.36
N PRO A 23 11.01 15.08 -37.86
CA PRO A 23 11.10 16.48 -38.27
C PRO A 23 11.46 17.37 -37.07
N PRO A 24 12.23 18.46 -37.28
CA PRO A 24 12.63 19.36 -36.21
C PRO A 24 11.39 19.97 -35.54
N ARG A 25 11.25 19.75 -34.24
CA ARG A 25 10.18 20.37 -33.43
C ARG A 25 10.42 21.89 -33.40
N LYS A 26 9.52 22.66 -34.02
CA LYS A 26 9.48 24.12 -33.85
C LYS A 26 9.06 24.42 -32.42
N ASN A 27 10.01 24.82 -31.58
CA ASN A 27 9.74 25.34 -30.25
C ASN A 27 8.98 26.68 -30.40
N ARG A 28 7.66 26.67 -30.15
CA ARG A 28 6.89 27.90 -29.96
C ARG A 28 7.14 28.37 -28.53
N THR A 29 8.17 29.18 -28.35
CA THR A 29 8.41 29.94 -27.12
C THR A 29 7.28 30.94 -26.95
N LEU A 30 6.26 30.57 -26.18
CA LEU A 30 5.19 31.46 -25.75
C LEU A 30 5.69 32.19 -24.51
N LEU A 31 6.13 33.44 -24.69
CA LEU A 31 6.42 34.37 -23.61
C LEU A 31 5.11 34.69 -22.88
N VAL A 32 4.90 34.08 -21.72
CA VAL A 32 3.86 34.51 -20.78
C VAL A 32 4.53 35.38 -19.73
N ALA A 33 4.42 36.70 -19.91
CA ALA A 33 4.73 37.67 -18.88
C ALA A 33 3.59 37.67 -17.86
N VAL A 34 3.80 37.07 -16.69
CA VAL A 34 2.92 37.25 -15.53
C VAL A 34 3.60 38.23 -14.58
N ALA A 35 3.03 39.43 -14.49
CA ALA A 35 3.39 40.43 -13.51
C ALA A 35 2.98 39.95 -12.11
N ALA A 36 3.96 39.76 -11.22
CA ALA A 36 3.72 39.54 -9.81
C ALA A 36 3.47 40.89 -9.12
N ALA A 37 2.21 41.20 -8.84
CA ALA A 37 1.84 42.25 -7.88
C ALA A 37 1.68 41.60 -6.50
N VAL A 38 2.65 41.82 -5.63
CA VAL A 38 2.61 41.46 -4.21
C VAL A 38 1.72 42.49 -3.50
N VAL A 39 0.56 42.07 -3.01
CA VAL A 39 -0.20 42.84 -2.00
C VAL A 39 -0.04 42.11 -0.68
N ALA A 40 0.68 42.75 0.23
CA ALA A 40 0.90 42.28 1.59
C ALA A 40 -0.18 42.85 2.54
N ALA A 41 -0.61 41.96 3.44
CA ALA A 41 -0.94 42.19 4.85
C ALA A 41 -2.35 42.64 5.29
N VAL A 42 -2.70 42.04 6.46
CA VAL A 42 -3.70 42.38 7.51
C VAL A 42 -5.14 41.95 7.15
N VAL A 43 -5.87 41.13 7.92
CA VAL A 43 -6.42 41.41 9.26
C VAL A 43 -6.63 40.16 10.12
N SER A 44 -6.35 40.36 11.40
CA SER A 44 -6.42 39.54 12.60
C SER A 44 -7.83 39.13 13.06
N ALA A 45 -7.87 38.00 13.78
CA ALA A 45 -8.81 37.54 14.80
C ALA A 45 -10.07 38.38 15.10
N ALA A 46 -11.24 37.75 14.91
CA ALA A 46 -12.49 38.10 15.58
C ALA A 46 -13.33 36.84 15.82
N VAL A 47 -13.30 36.31 17.05
CA VAL A 47 -14.45 35.65 17.66
C VAL A 47 -14.63 36.26 19.05
N THR A 48 -15.36 37.38 19.10
CA THR A 48 -15.94 37.92 20.31
C THR A 48 -17.41 37.50 20.34
N ALA A 49 -17.73 36.48 21.12
CA ALA A 49 -19.10 36.24 21.58
C ALA A 49 -19.25 37.00 22.90
N GLY A 50 -20.02 38.09 22.88
CA GLY A 50 -20.43 38.79 24.09
C GLY A 50 -21.70 38.17 24.64
N VAL A 51 -21.72 37.90 25.94
CA VAL A 51 -22.91 38.13 26.77
C VAL A 51 -22.46 38.58 28.16
N THR A 52 -23.02 39.72 28.54
CA THR A 52 -22.90 40.38 29.84
C THR A 52 -23.64 39.59 30.92
N GLY A 53 -23.02 39.42 32.08
CA GLY A 53 -23.65 38.90 33.30
C GLY A 53 -22.71 39.07 34.48
N ASP A 54 -22.96 40.12 35.27
CA ASP A 54 -22.35 40.43 36.56
C ASP A 54 -22.94 39.48 37.61
N ASP A 55 -22.14 38.75 38.40
CA ASP A 55 -22.46 38.32 39.78
C ASP A 55 -21.31 37.50 40.42
N GLU A 56 -21.06 37.79 41.69
CA GLU A 56 -20.01 37.32 42.61
C GLU A 56 -20.31 35.91 43.20
N ALA A 57 -19.31 35.01 43.26
CA ALA A 57 -19.06 34.01 44.34
C ALA A 57 -17.90 33.02 43.98
N GLY A 58 -16.94 32.79 44.90
CA GLY A 58 -15.82 31.81 44.78
C GLY A 58 -16.18 30.34 45.08
N PRO A 59 -15.26 29.41 45.45
CA PRO A 59 -13.78 29.38 45.44
C PRO A 59 -13.16 28.19 44.64
N ALA A 60 -11.82 28.09 44.63
CA ALA A 60 -10.93 27.16 43.89
C ALA A 60 -10.97 25.66 44.32
N PRO A 61 -10.29 24.76 43.56
CA PRO A 61 -9.08 24.09 44.10
C PRO A 61 -7.96 23.85 43.05
N THR A 62 -6.69 24.18 43.31
CA THR A 62 -5.60 23.41 44.00
C THR A 62 -4.70 22.63 43.02
N VAL A 63 -3.48 23.14 42.83
CA VAL A 63 -2.36 22.51 42.12
C VAL A 63 -1.61 21.64 43.11
N THR A 64 -1.38 20.36 42.78
CA THR A 64 -0.59 19.45 43.63
C THR A 64 0.68 19.04 42.87
N VAL A 65 1.82 19.49 43.39
CA VAL A 65 3.17 19.00 43.06
C VAL A 65 3.62 18.21 44.28
N THR A 66 4.03 16.94 44.08
CA THR A 66 4.61 16.13 45.14
C THR A 66 6.03 15.75 44.77
N GLU A 67 6.97 16.35 45.49
CA GLU A 67 8.36 15.91 45.62
C GLU A 67 8.49 15.13 46.93
N THR A 68 9.16 13.97 46.95
CA THR A 68 9.78 13.45 48.17
C THR A 68 10.94 12.50 47.81
N ALA A 69 12.08 12.69 48.46
CA ALA A 69 13.29 11.89 48.32
C ALA A 69 13.65 11.17 49.64
N SER A 70 14.26 9.96 49.48
CA SER A 70 15.35 9.36 50.30
C SER A 70 15.03 8.81 51.72
N VAL A 71 15.60 7.74 52.31
CA VAL A 71 16.79 6.86 52.13
C VAL A 71 16.54 5.52 52.88
N GLY A 72 17.15 4.41 52.41
CA GLY A 72 17.75 3.33 53.26
C GLY A 72 16.86 2.10 53.52
N GLY A 73 17.30 0.85 53.47
CA GLY A 73 18.60 0.19 53.27
C GLY A 73 18.47 -1.28 53.70
N GLY A 74 19.26 -2.20 53.12
CA GLY A 74 19.67 -3.48 53.74
C GLY A 74 18.88 -4.78 53.45
N ASP A 75 19.42 -5.59 52.53
CA ASP A 75 19.74 -7.04 52.61
C ASP A 75 18.67 -8.14 52.96
N THR A 76 18.21 -8.85 51.91
CA THR A 76 18.19 -10.33 51.61
C THR A 76 18.04 -11.40 52.73
N PRO A 77 17.53 -12.65 52.48
CA PRO A 77 16.34 -13.18 51.75
C PRO A 77 15.54 -14.29 52.53
N ALA A 78 14.36 -14.71 52.02
CA ALA A 78 13.79 -16.08 52.04
C ALA A 78 12.35 -16.02 51.46
N ALA A 79 12.11 -16.49 50.24
CA ALA A 79 11.70 -17.86 49.89
C ALA A 79 10.35 -18.28 50.50
N GLU A 80 9.28 -18.22 49.70
CA GLU A 80 8.23 -19.24 49.66
C GLU A 80 7.40 -19.07 48.37
N GLU A 81 7.36 -20.15 47.60
CA GLU A 81 6.55 -20.32 46.40
C GLU A 81 5.10 -20.56 46.80
N GLU A 82 4.15 -19.87 46.17
CA GLU A 82 2.88 -20.50 45.80
C GLU A 82 2.17 -19.73 44.68
N SER A 83 2.07 -20.41 43.53
CA SER A 83 0.92 -20.45 42.62
C SER A 83 0.21 -19.12 42.29
N ALA A 84 0.52 -18.58 41.11
CA ALA A 84 -0.36 -17.67 40.39
C ALA A 84 -0.58 -18.19 38.97
N GLU A 85 -1.80 -18.69 38.77
CA GLU A 85 -2.56 -18.86 37.54
C GLU A 85 -1.96 -18.15 36.31
N GLU A 86 -1.60 -18.94 35.29
CA GLU A 86 -1.24 -18.45 33.96
C GLU A 86 -2.42 -17.67 33.38
N ALA A 87 -2.35 -16.33 33.49
CA ALA A 87 -2.99 -15.45 32.53
C ALA A 87 -2.47 -15.83 31.13
N PRO A 88 -3.33 -15.87 30.09
CA PRO A 88 -2.86 -16.17 28.75
C PRO A 88 -1.82 -15.11 28.40
N ALA A 89 -0.60 -15.58 28.14
CA ALA A 89 0.49 -14.75 27.66
C ALA A 89 -0.07 -13.93 26.48
N ALA A 90 0.02 -12.60 26.61
CA ALA A 90 -0.06 -11.73 25.46
C ALA A 90 0.94 -12.32 24.46
N SER A 91 0.40 -12.79 23.33
CA SER A 91 1.20 -13.16 22.18
C SER A 91 2.09 -11.96 21.88
N GLU A 92 3.38 -12.15 22.10
CA GLU A 92 4.38 -11.22 21.64
C GLU A 92 4.22 -11.19 20.12
N ASP A 93 3.74 -10.06 19.59
CA ASP A 93 3.77 -9.75 18.16
C ASP A 93 5.24 -9.77 17.74
N THR A 94 5.74 -10.95 17.38
CA THR A 94 6.82 -11.04 16.43
C THR A 94 6.24 -10.46 15.15
N ASP A 95 6.58 -9.22 14.84
CA ASP A 95 6.24 -8.60 13.55
C ASP A 95 6.99 -9.37 12.47
N ASP A 96 6.41 -10.49 12.07
CA ASP A 96 6.91 -11.40 11.04
C ASP A 96 6.56 -10.90 9.63
N GLY A 97 6.06 -9.66 9.51
CA GLY A 97 5.73 -8.99 8.25
C GLY A 97 4.50 -9.57 7.57
N VAL A 98 3.68 -10.32 8.32
CA VAL A 98 2.47 -10.99 7.83
C VAL A 98 1.23 -10.34 8.39
N HIS A 99 0.32 -9.96 7.51
CA HIS A 99 -0.89 -9.19 7.81
C HIS A 99 -2.15 -9.98 7.47
N ALA A 100 -3.23 -9.77 8.22
CA ALA A 100 -4.55 -10.25 7.81
C ALA A 100 -5.05 -9.52 6.54
N LEU A 101 -5.96 -10.14 5.79
CA LEU A 101 -6.46 -9.59 4.52
C LEU A 101 -7.19 -8.23 4.65
N ASP A 102 -7.61 -7.82 5.84
CA ASP A 102 -8.31 -6.56 6.11
C ASP A 102 -7.46 -5.51 6.82
N GLU A 103 -6.19 -5.81 7.08
CA GLU A 103 -5.26 -4.86 7.69
C GLU A 103 -4.80 -3.75 6.74
N THR A 104 -4.29 -2.68 7.33
CA THR A 104 -3.64 -1.59 6.62
C THR A 104 -2.16 -1.55 6.99
N VAL A 105 -1.30 -1.59 5.98
CA VAL A 105 0.14 -1.52 6.13
C VAL A 105 0.63 -0.15 5.71
N THR A 106 1.48 0.46 6.54
CA THR A 106 2.14 1.73 6.23
C THR A 106 3.61 1.45 5.93
N TYR A 107 4.06 1.81 4.74
CA TYR A 107 5.45 1.66 4.29
C TYR A 107 6.29 2.83 4.79
N GLU A 108 7.62 2.67 4.82
CA GLU A 108 8.56 3.73 5.21
C GLU A 108 8.42 5.03 4.39
N SER A 109 7.87 4.92 3.18
CA SER A 109 7.59 6.04 2.27
C SER A 109 6.31 6.82 2.60
N ASP A 110 5.66 6.54 3.74
CA ASP A 110 4.35 7.06 4.13
C ASP A 110 3.24 6.71 3.12
N VAL A 111 3.40 5.62 2.39
CA VAL A 111 2.33 5.03 1.56
C VAL A 111 1.59 4.01 2.41
N GLU A 112 0.25 4.07 2.40
CA GLU A 112 -0.60 3.10 3.08
C GLU A 112 -1.24 2.18 2.03
N VAL A 113 -1.20 0.87 2.26
CA VAL A 113 -1.88 -0.15 1.47
C VAL A 113 -2.87 -0.91 2.33
N SER A 114 -4.07 -1.13 1.83
CA SER A 114 -5.06 -2.03 2.41
C SER A 114 -5.78 -2.82 1.33
N LEU A 115 -6.23 -4.02 1.67
CA LEU A 115 -7.01 -4.87 0.78
C LEU A 115 -8.46 -4.90 1.25
N SER A 116 -9.41 -4.97 0.31
CA SER A 116 -10.83 -4.99 0.66
C SER A 116 -11.69 -5.57 -0.46
N GLY A 117 -12.96 -5.87 -0.15
CA GLY A 117 -13.95 -6.27 -1.15
C GLY A 117 -13.66 -7.62 -1.80
N PHE A 118 -13.17 -8.58 -1.02
CA PHE A 118 -12.90 -9.94 -1.48
C PHE A 118 -14.19 -10.65 -1.96
N GLU A 119 -14.16 -11.15 -3.18
CA GLU A 119 -15.26 -11.91 -3.79
C GLU A 119 -14.69 -13.03 -4.67
N ARG A 120 -15.36 -14.19 -4.70
CA ARG A 120 -15.07 -15.25 -5.67
C ARG A 120 -15.92 -15.09 -6.92
N THR A 121 -15.27 -15.13 -8.07
CA THR A 121 -15.98 -15.09 -9.35
C THR A 121 -15.20 -15.83 -10.44
N VAL A 122 -15.64 -15.72 -11.69
CA VAL A 122 -15.04 -16.36 -12.87
C VAL A 122 -14.79 -15.31 -13.92
N SER A 123 -13.59 -15.33 -14.53
CA SER A 123 -13.21 -14.35 -15.54
C SER A 123 -14.03 -14.49 -16.83
N SER A 124 -14.11 -13.40 -17.60
CA SER A 124 -14.85 -13.36 -18.87
C SER A 124 -14.22 -14.27 -19.94
N GLU A 125 -14.84 -14.33 -21.13
CA GLU A 125 -14.22 -15.00 -22.29
C GLU A 125 -13.11 -14.17 -22.95
N TYR A 126 -13.05 -12.87 -22.66
CA TYR A 126 -12.02 -11.97 -23.18
C TYR A 126 -10.90 -11.72 -22.16
N ALA A 127 -11.01 -12.34 -21.00
CA ALA A 127 -10.04 -12.25 -19.93
C ALA A 127 -8.79 -13.09 -20.20
N MET A 128 -7.72 -12.75 -19.51
CA MET A 128 -6.50 -13.53 -19.42
C MET A 128 -6.21 -13.83 -17.95
N PRO A 129 -6.23 -15.09 -17.51
CA PRO A 129 -6.75 -16.27 -18.22
C PRO A 129 -8.28 -16.25 -18.41
N GLU A 130 -8.78 -16.86 -19.48
CA GLU A 130 -10.23 -16.94 -19.78
C GLU A 130 -10.95 -17.93 -18.86
N LYS A 131 -12.24 -17.67 -18.55
CA LYS A 131 -13.14 -18.59 -17.80
C LYS A 131 -12.54 -19.21 -16.53
N THR A 132 -11.68 -18.47 -15.84
CA THR A 132 -10.87 -18.95 -14.73
C THR A 132 -11.46 -18.50 -13.40
N PRO A 133 -11.65 -19.40 -12.40
CA PRO A 133 -12.04 -19.02 -11.05
C PRO A 133 -10.97 -18.16 -10.37
N TYR A 134 -11.39 -17.04 -9.77
CA TYR A 134 -10.46 -16.10 -9.14
C TYR A 134 -11.06 -15.39 -7.93
N ALA A 135 -10.18 -14.90 -7.06
CA ALA A 135 -10.52 -13.95 -6.00
C ALA A 135 -10.35 -12.52 -6.53
N ARG A 136 -11.45 -11.78 -6.58
CA ARG A 136 -11.50 -10.35 -6.87
C ARG A 136 -11.35 -9.57 -5.57
N PHE A 137 -10.57 -8.51 -5.57
CA PHE A 137 -10.44 -7.59 -4.45
C PHE A 137 -10.02 -6.20 -4.93
N THR A 138 -9.95 -5.24 -4.02
CA THR A 138 -9.47 -3.89 -4.26
C THR A 138 -8.19 -3.67 -3.45
N VAL A 139 -7.11 -3.29 -4.14
CA VAL A 139 -5.91 -2.73 -3.53
C VAL A 139 -6.12 -1.23 -3.39
N LYS A 140 -6.27 -0.76 -2.16
CA LYS A 140 -6.38 0.67 -1.87
C LYS A 140 -4.99 1.18 -1.51
N VAL A 141 -4.50 2.12 -2.31
CA VAL A 141 -3.22 2.80 -2.09
C VAL A 141 -3.48 4.25 -1.72
N ARG A 142 -2.95 4.70 -0.59
CA ARG A 142 -3.00 6.10 -0.15
C ARG A 142 -1.59 6.63 0.01
N ASN A 143 -1.27 7.71 -0.70
CA ASN A 143 0.00 8.39 -0.56
C ASN A 143 -0.13 9.45 0.55
N SER A 144 0.17 9.08 1.79
CA SER A 144 0.20 10.01 2.94
C SER A 144 1.52 10.79 3.01
N GLY A 145 2.52 10.40 2.23
CA GLY A 145 3.82 11.07 2.12
C GLY A 145 3.78 12.41 1.39
N THR A 146 4.97 12.97 1.18
CA THR A 146 5.16 14.30 0.57
C THR A 146 5.57 14.26 -0.89
N LYS A 147 6.03 13.11 -1.38
CA LYS A 147 6.47 12.91 -2.78
C LYS A 147 5.33 12.36 -3.62
N THR A 148 5.37 12.62 -4.91
CA THR A 148 4.47 11.96 -5.87
C THR A 148 4.88 10.49 -6.02
N LEU A 149 3.95 9.56 -5.81
CA LEU A 149 4.13 8.13 -6.04
C LEU A 149 3.89 7.79 -7.51
N ASP A 150 4.79 7.02 -8.13
CA ASP A 150 4.58 6.48 -9.47
C ASP A 150 3.84 5.14 -9.38
N THR A 151 2.54 5.13 -9.64
CA THR A 151 1.73 3.91 -9.46
C THR A 151 1.99 2.87 -10.53
N THR A 152 2.75 3.21 -11.58
CA THR A 152 3.17 2.23 -12.60
C THR A 152 4.12 1.18 -12.04
N LEU A 153 4.69 1.42 -10.86
CA LEU A 153 5.63 0.54 -10.17
C LEU A 153 4.94 -0.36 -9.13
N LEU A 154 3.63 -0.21 -8.92
CA LEU A 154 2.88 -1.06 -7.99
C LEU A 154 2.95 -2.52 -8.48
N THR A 155 3.37 -3.39 -7.57
CA THR A 155 3.40 -4.84 -7.76
C THR A 155 2.40 -5.51 -6.85
N VAL A 156 1.69 -6.51 -7.38
CA VAL A 156 0.75 -7.35 -6.65
C VAL A 156 0.92 -8.77 -7.15
N ASN A 157 1.40 -9.66 -6.29
CA ASN A 157 1.58 -11.07 -6.59
C ASN A 157 0.73 -11.91 -5.65
N CYS A 158 0.34 -13.10 -6.09
CA CYS A 158 -0.53 -13.98 -5.33
C CYS A 158 -0.01 -15.41 -5.32
N SER A 159 -0.26 -16.10 -4.22
CA SER A 159 -0.17 -17.55 -4.12
C SER A 159 -1.35 -18.09 -3.32
N TYR A 160 -1.65 -19.38 -3.43
CA TYR A 160 -2.77 -20.00 -2.74
C TYR A 160 -2.44 -21.37 -2.17
N GLY A 161 -3.26 -21.79 -1.22
CA GLY A 161 -3.12 -23.07 -0.53
C GLY A 161 -1.94 -23.09 0.44
N LYS A 162 -1.90 -24.13 1.28
CA LYS A 162 -0.86 -24.29 2.32
C LYS A 162 0.52 -24.59 1.73
N ASP A 163 0.56 -25.09 0.50
CA ASP A 163 1.79 -25.45 -0.19
C ASP A 163 2.37 -24.27 -1.01
N GLY A 164 1.74 -23.08 -0.95
CA GLY A 164 2.25 -21.86 -1.61
C GLY A 164 2.24 -21.94 -3.14
N ARG A 165 1.15 -22.45 -3.73
CA ARG A 165 1.06 -22.60 -5.19
C ARG A 165 0.93 -21.22 -5.84
N SER A 166 1.69 -20.98 -6.91
CA SER A 166 1.63 -19.72 -7.65
C SER A 166 0.21 -19.45 -8.18
N SER A 167 -0.25 -18.21 -8.05
CA SER A 167 -1.46 -17.70 -8.70
C SER A 167 -1.06 -16.84 -9.88
N GLU A 168 -1.82 -16.90 -10.97
CA GLU A 168 -1.75 -15.91 -12.04
C GLU A 168 -2.66 -14.71 -11.71
N SER A 169 -2.30 -13.51 -12.18
CA SER A 169 -3.20 -12.35 -12.14
C SER A 169 -4.24 -12.44 -13.25
N VAL A 170 -5.47 -12.06 -12.96
CA VAL A 170 -6.55 -11.99 -13.94
C VAL A 170 -6.62 -10.59 -14.53
N PHE A 171 -6.53 -10.50 -15.85
CA PHE A 171 -6.76 -9.28 -16.63
C PHE A 171 -8.08 -9.40 -17.38
N ASP A 172 -9.01 -8.49 -17.14
CA ASP A 172 -10.37 -8.54 -17.68
C ASP A 172 -10.95 -7.12 -17.72
N SER A 173 -10.81 -6.45 -18.86
CA SER A 173 -11.24 -5.05 -19.02
C SER A 173 -12.74 -4.87 -18.87
N ASP A 174 -13.55 -5.91 -19.16
CA ASP A 174 -15.01 -5.86 -18.99
C ASP A 174 -15.40 -5.73 -17.51
N THR A 175 -14.51 -6.14 -16.61
CA THR A 175 -14.69 -6.04 -15.16
C THR A 175 -13.71 -5.05 -14.52
N GLY A 176 -12.98 -4.27 -15.30
CA GLY A 176 -12.02 -3.26 -14.82
C GLY A 176 -10.78 -3.84 -14.15
N LEU A 177 -10.42 -5.09 -14.45
CA LEU A 177 -9.16 -5.70 -14.03
C LEU A 177 -8.08 -5.37 -15.07
N ASP A 178 -7.66 -4.11 -15.09
CA ASP A 178 -6.72 -3.58 -16.09
C ASP A 178 -5.24 -3.69 -15.65
N GLY A 179 -5.00 -4.24 -14.45
CA GLY A 179 -3.68 -4.34 -13.85
C GLY A 179 -3.18 -3.03 -13.24
N THR A 180 -1.86 -2.84 -13.26
CA THR A 180 -1.20 -1.72 -12.58
C THR A 180 -1.65 -0.36 -13.13
N PRO A 181 -2.00 0.63 -12.27
CA PRO A 181 -2.48 1.92 -12.74
C PRO A 181 -1.42 2.72 -13.50
N GLN A 182 -1.81 3.25 -14.65
CA GLN A 182 -0.94 4.03 -15.54
C GLN A 182 -0.95 5.53 -15.20
N THR A 183 -0.65 5.87 -13.94
CA THR A 183 -0.71 7.25 -13.45
C THR A 183 0.34 7.56 -12.38
N LYS A 184 0.30 8.78 -11.86
CA LYS A 184 1.06 9.22 -10.71
C LYS A 184 0.08 9.67 -9.62
N LEU A 185 0.31 9.23 -8.38
CA LEU A 185 -0.53 9.55 -7.23
C LEU A 185 0.13 10.66 -6.41
N LEU A 186 -0.47 11.84 -6.42
CA LEU A 186 -0.01 12.98 -5.63
C LEU A 186 -0.16 12.72 -4.12
N ALA A 187 0.67 13.40 -3.34
CA ALA A 187 0.56 13.46 -1.89
C ALA A 187 -0.87 13.79 -1.41
N GLY A 188 -1.30 13.11 -0.36
CA GLY A 188 -2.64 13.23 0.24
C GLY A 188 -3.76 12.57 -0.55
N ARG A 189 -3.48 11.91 -1.68
CA ARG A 189 -4.50 11.25 -2.51
C ARG A 189 -4.52 9.74 -2.34
N SER A 190 -5.65 9.14 -2.71
CA SER A 190 -5.82 7.69 -2.76
C SER A 190 -6.28 7.22 -4.14
N ILE A 191 -5.96 5.98 -4.46
CA ILE A 191 -6.47 5.24 -5.62
C ILE A 191 -6.94 3.85 -5.16
N ASN A 192 -8.02 3.38 -5.77
CA ASN A 192 -8.52 2.02 -5.59
C ASN A 192 -8.25 1.26 -6.88
N VAL A 193 -7.52 0.16 -6.78
CA VAL A 193 -7.11 -0.66 -7.91
C VAL A 193 -7.82 -2.00 -7.82
N PRO A 194 -8.79 -2.29 -8.70
CA PRO A 194 -9.37 -3.62 -8.79
C PRO A 194 -8.30 -4.64 -9.20
N TRP A 195 -8.22 -5.74 -8.47
CA TRP A 195 -7.28 -6.82 -8.75
C TRP A 195 -7.99 -8.17 -8.73
N GLY A 196 -7.44 -9.12 -9.47
CA GLY A 196 -7.91 -10.49 -9.53
C GLY A 196 -6.74 -11.45 -9.49
N CYS A 197 -6.82 -12.46 -8.63
CA CYS A 197 -5.83 -13.53 -8.55
C CYS A 197 -6.53 -14.88 -8.70
N GLU A 198 -6.03 -15.73 -9.60
CA GLU A 198 -6.51 -17.11 -9.75
C GLU A 198 -6.64 -17.79 -8.38
N LEU A 199 -7.82 -18.35 -8.13
CA LEU A 199 -8.08 -19.09 -6.91
C LEU A 199 -9.01 -20.26 -7.25
N PRO A 200 -8.48 -21.49 -7.34
CA PRO A 200 -9.28 -22.67 -7.60
C PRO A 200 -10.45 -22.79 -6.61
N LYS A 201 -11.61 -23.27 -7.08
CA LYS A 201 -12.87 -23.28 -6.31
C LYS A 201 -12.78 -23.97 -4.93
N GLY A 202 -11.86 -24.92 -4.76
CA GLY A 202 -11.65 -25.63 -3.50
C GLY A 202 -10.66 -24.95 -2.54
N GLU A 203 -9.82 -24.06 -3.05
CA GLU A 203 -8.77 -23.39 -2.27
C GLU A 203 -9.34 -22.19 -1.55
N LYS A 204 -9.08 -22.10 -0.25
CA LYS A 204 -9.60 -21.02 0.62
C LYS A 204 -8.53 -20.04 1.06
N LEU A 205 -7.30 -20.51 1.20
CA LEU A 205 -6.19 -19.68 1.67
C LEU A 205 -5.54 -18.98 0.48
N ILE A 206 -5.41 -17.66 0.55
CA ILE A 206 -4.65 -16.86 -0.39
C ILE A 206 -3.57 -16.09 0.39
N GLN A 207 -2.41 -15.92 -0.24
CA GLN A 207 -1.39 -14.96 0.16
C GLN A 207 -1.25 -13.94 -0.97
N ILE A 208 -1.17 -12.67 -0.60
CA ILE A 208 -1.09 -11.52 -1.50
C ILE A 208 0.10 -10.69 -1.06
N GLU A 209 1.03 -10.50 -1.98
CA GLU A 209 2.23 -9.71 -1.80
C GLU A 209 2.03 -8.38 -2.52
N VAL A 210 2.20 -7.26 -1.80
CA VAL A 210 2.05 -5.92 -2.37
C VAL A 210 3.29 -5.10 -2.10
N ALA A 211 3.76 -4.37 -3.10
CA ALA A 211 4.75 -3.31 -2.92
C ALA A 211 4.39 -2.10 -3.79
N PRO A 212 4.34 -0.87 -3.25
CA PRO A 212 3.93 0.33 -3.99
C PRO A 212 5.00 0.79 -5.01
N ASP A 213 6.26 0.40 -4.81
CA ASP A 213 7.40 0.63 -5.69
C ASP A 213 8.48 -0.45 -5.48
N PHE A 214 9.60 -0.35 -6.20
CA PHE A 214 10.70 -1.33 -6.12
C PHE A 214 11.65 -1.14 -4.94
N ASP A 215 11.56 -0.02 -4.22
CA ASP A 215 12.44 0.29 -3.10
C ASP A 215 11.80 -0.11 -1.75
N SER A 216 10.48 -0.32 -1.76
CA SER A 216 9.68 -0.71 -0.61
C SER A 216 9.82 -2.20 -0.29
N GLU A 217 9.87 -2.55 1.00
CA GLU A 217 9.71 -3.93 1.45
C GLU A 217 8.29 -4.43 1.14
N THR A 218 8.18 -5.64 0.57
CA THR A 218 6.89 -6.21 0.20
C THR A 218 6.07 -6.58 1.43
N ALA A 219 4.87 -6.03 1.55
CA ALA A 219 3.91 -6.46 2.57
C ALA A 219 3.23 -7.77 2.16
N ILE A 220 3.11 -8.71 3.10
CA ILE A 220 2.48 -10.00 2.87
C ILE A 220 1.14 -10.03 3.60
N PHE A 221 0.05 -10.16 2.85
CA PHE A 221 -1.30 -10.35 3.37
C PHE A 221 -1.71 -11.80 3.20
N THR A 222 -2.28 -12.45 4.21
CA THR A 222 -2.74 -13.84 4.09
C THR A 222 -4.04 -14.07 4.84
N GLY A 223 -4.87 -14.96 4.32
CA GLY A 223 -6.10 -15.33 5.00
C GLY A 223 -7.09 -16.09 4.13
N PRO A 224 -8.22 -16.50 4.73
CA PRO A 224 -9.29 -17.17 4.01
C PRO A 224 -10.08 -16.20 3.13
N VAL A 225 -10.35 -16.59 1.88
CA VAL A 225 -11.36 -15.96 1.00
C VAL A 225 -12.58 -16.86 0.96
N THR A 226 -13.72 -16.35 1.45
CA THR A 226 -14.99 -17.09 1.50
C THR A 226 -15.82 -16.86 0.26
#